data_AF-L7VMN3-F1
#
_entry.id   AF-L7VMN3-F1
#
_cell.length_a   1.000
_cell.length_b   1.000
_cell.length_c   1.000
_cell.angle_alpha   90.00
_cell.angle_beta   90.00
_cell.angle_gamma   90.00
#
_symmetry.space_group_name_H-M   'P 1'
#
loop_
_entity.id
_entity.type
_entity.pdbx_description
1 polymer ?
#
loop_
_entity_poly.entity_id
_entity_poly.type
_entity_poly.pdbx_seq_one_letter_code
_entity_poly.pdbx_strand_id
1 'polypeptide(L)'
;MRTKVLFINSNETFVDKVIFYPGIITYLGRIVSELDYELVLVSNQVNLGTESFPRVLFHAEHDSILKRFEGEGIHLSSIDFYKENHNSVTEMLPSYFSKTYDRSQSFVIGDSIILLPLDGSYTTEEIALHPSWKKIYNLLKFGFSEFSSRRISKETEIQISIKINGKGISDIHTGYGFLDHILDQICIHANIDLGIKVKGDVHVDEHHSIEDTAIALGIALSKSLKDKRGMARYGFLLPMDDILVQVALDLGGRSNLIWKADFEREKIGDIPTEMFAHFFKSFSDVAYCNLHFQTEGNNEHHKIEAIFKAFAYVLKIALTRNHNNELLPSTKEIL
;
A
#
# COMPACT_ATOMS: atom_id res chain seq x y z
N MET A 1 -4.89 -11.07 19.04
CA MET A 1 -4.62 -10.92 17.60
C MET A 1 -4.77 -12.28 16.95
N ARG A 2 -5.25 -12.33 15.71
CA ARG A 2 -5.18 -13.57 14.91
C ARG A 2 -3.76 -13.70 14.37
N THR A 3 -3.22 -14.90 14.31
CA THR A 3 -1.85 -15.16 13.86
C THR A 3 -1.72 -14.81 12.36
N LYS A 4 -0.64 -14.15 11.95
CA LYS A 4 -0.33 -13.94 10.52
C LYS A 4 0.51 -15.11 10.04
N VAL A 5 0.28 -15.58 8.82
CA VAL A 5 1.03 -16.72 8.26
C VAL A 5 1.70 -16.30 6.97
N LEU A 6 2.95 -16.73 6.82
CA LEU A 6 3.73 -16.60 5.60
C LEU A 6 3.97 -17.99 5.03
N PHE A 7 3.29 -18.30 3.92
CA PHE A 7 3.49 -19.55 3.19
C PHE A 7 4.64 -19.38 2.20
N ILE A 8 5.66 -20.22 2.28
CA ILE A 8 6.71 -20.31 1.27
C ILE A 8 6.35 -21.49 0.36
N ASN A 9 6.30 -21.26 -0.96
CA ASN A 9 6.14 -22.31 -1.95
C ASN A 9 7.49 -22.72 -2.55
N SER A 10 7.75 -24.02 -2.64
CA SER A 10 8.84 -24.55 -3.46
C SER A 10 8.31 -25.53 -4.50
N ASN A 11 8.56 -25.26 -5.78
CA ASN A 11 8.09 -26.06 -6.92
C ASN A 11 9.17 -26.98 -7.54
N GLU A 12 10.35 -27.11 -6.93
CA GLU A 12 11.45 -27.87 -7.56
C GLU A 12 11.26 -29.39 -7.45
N THR A 13 11.49 -30.06 -8.59
CA THR A 13 11.32 -31.50 -8.79
C THR A 13 12.65 -32.25 -9.00
N PHE A 14 13.82 -31.61 -8.82
CA PHE A 14 15.12 -32.26 -9.00
C PHE A 14 16.18 -31.75 -8.00
N VAL A 15 17.08 -32.65 -7.58
CA VAL A 15 17.98 -32.51 -6.42
C VAL A 15 19.34 -31.86 -6.76
N ASP A 16 19.63 -31.60 -8.04
CA ASP A 16 20.96 -31.12 -8.43
C ASP A 16 21.07 -29.59 -8.38
N LYS A 17 21.37 -29.11 -7.16
CA LYS A 17 21.73 -27.75 -6.71
C LYS A 17 20.56 -26.82 -6.40
N VAL A 18 20.22 -26.76 -5.11
CA VAL A 18 19.40 -25.68 -4.56
C VAL A 18 20.18 -24.37 -4.59
N ILE A 19 19.64 -23.38 -5.31
CA ILE A 19 20.18 -22.03 -5.40
C ILE A 19 19.35 -21.10 -4.52
N PHE A 20 20.00 -20.46 -3.55
CA PHE A 20 19.35 -19.43 -2.74
C PHE A 20 19.28 -18.11 -3.50
N TYR A 21 18.10 -17.49 -3.51
CA TYR A 21 17.95 -16.12 -3.98
C TYR A 21 18.76 -15.15 -3.10
N PRO A 22 19.36 -14.10 -3.69
CA PRO A 22 20.14 -13.12 -2.93
C PRO A 22 19.34 -12.51 -1.76
N GLY A 23 19.95 -12.56 -0.57
CA GLY A 23 19.39 -11.99 0.66
C GLY A 23 18.32 -12.84 1.35
N ILE A 24 17.98 -14.03 0.85
CA ILE A 24 16.96 -14.90 1.49
C ILE A 24 17.25 -15.12 2.97
N ILE A 25 18.47 -15.56 3.30
CA ILE A 25 18.85 -15.85 4.69
C ILE A 25 18.71 -14.60 5.56
N THR A 26 19.31 -13.49 5.13
CA THR A 26 19.30 -12.24 5.88
C THR A 26 17.88 -11.74 6.15
N TYR A 27 17.04 -11.65 5.11
CA TYR A 27 15.73 -11.04 5.27
C TYR A 27 14.68 -12.01 5.80
N LEU A 28 14.81 -13.32 5.56
CA LEU A 28 13.96 -14.32 6.20
C LEU A 28 14.24 -14.39 7.71
N GLY A 29 15.51 -14.33 8.12
CA GLY A 29 15.89 -14.20 9.53
C GLY A 29 15.27 -12.94 10.16
N ARG A 30 15.33 -11.80 9.47
CA ARG A 30 14.67 -10.57 9.91
C ARG A 30 13.14 -10.66 9.96
N ILE A 31 12.51 -11.38 9.02
CA ILE A 31 11.07 -11.63 9.08
C ILE A 31 10.74 -12.39 10.37
N VAL A 32 11.47 -13.45 10.68
CA VAL A 32 11.25 -14.28 11.88
C VAL A 32 11.54 -13.50 13.16
N SER A 33 12.59 -12.68 13.19
CA SER A 33 13.00 -11.97 14.41
C SER A 33 12.26 -10.65 14.67
N GLU A 34 11.83 -9.96 13.61
CA GLU A 34 11.25 -8.61 13.70
C GLU A 34 9.74 -8.59 13.46
N LEU A 35 9.17 -9.61 12.79
CA LEU A 35 7.76 -9.62 12.40
C LEU A 35 7.01 -10.79 13.02
N ASP A 36 5.75 -10.55 13.37
CA ASP A 36 4.86 -11.54 13.98
C ASP A 36 4.20 -12.44 12.91
N TYR A 37 5.00 -13.23 12.18
CA TYR A 37 4.52 -14.22 11.22
C TYR A 37 4.87 -15.64 11.65
N GLU A 38 3.89 -16.54 11.54
CA GLU A 38 4.12 -17.97 11.52
C GLU A 38 4.62 -18.37 10.13
N LEU A 39 5.77 -19.03 10.07
CA LEU A 39 6.41 -19.40 8.80
C LEU A 39 6.06 -20.84 8.44
N VAL A 40 5.37 -21.04 7.32
CA VAL A 40 4.93 -22.35 6.85
C VAL A 40 5.54 -22.64 5.48
N LEU A 41 6.11 -23.82 5.30
CA LEU A 41 6.56 -24.28 3.99
C LEU A 41 5.54 -25.23 3.39
N VAL A 42 5.04 -24.91 2.20
CA VAL A 42 4.17 -25.76 1.40
C VAL A 42 4.88 -26.11 0.11
N SER A 43 4.86 -27.37 -0.30
CA SER A 43 5.55 -27.78 -1.52
C SER A 43 4.85 -28.92 -2.26
N ASN A 44 4.75 -28.77 -3.58
CA ASN A 44 4.36 -29.84 -4.48
C ASN A 44 5.56 -30.76 -4.71
N GLN A 45 5.40 -32.04 -4.39
CA GLN A 45 6.45 -33.05 -4.51
C GLN A 45 5.93 -34.24 -5.32
N VAL A 46 5.58 -33.95 -6.58
CA VAL A 46 5.09 -34.95 -7.55
C VAL A 46 6.17 -36.02 -7.75
N ASN A 47 5.77 -37.29 -7.72
CA ASN A 47 6.66 -38.46 -7.81
C ASN A 47 7.56 -38.71 -6.59
N LEU A 48 7.41 -37.98 -5.47
CA LEU A 48 8.23 -38.25 -4.28
C LEU A 48 8.03 -39.67 -3.73
N GLY A 49 9.12 -40.44 -3.77
CA GLY A 49 9.16 -41.85 -3.39
C GLY A 49 9.10 -42.83 -4.54
N THR A 50 9.11 -42.38 -5.80
CA THR A 50 9.38 -43.23 -6.97
C THR A 50 10.88 -43.51 -7.09
N GLU A 51 11.25 -44.44 -7.98
CA GLU A 51 12.66 -44.71 -8.31
C GLU A 51 13.37 -43.49 -8.91
N SER A 52 12.64 -42.66 -9.68
CA SER A 52 13.15 -41.42 -10.27
C SER A 52 13.30 -40.27 -9.27
N PHE A 53 12.61 -40.33 -8.12
CA PHE A 53 12.71 -39.33 -7.07
C PHE A 53 12.63 -39.94 -5.65
N PRO A 54 13.71 -40.60 -5.20
CA PRO A 54 13.72 -41.31 -3.92
C PRO A 54 13.63 -40.38 -2.71
N ARG A 55 12.81 -40.77 -1.71
CA ARG A 55 12.63 -40.01 -0.45
C ARG A 55 13.94 -39.71 0.26
N VAL A 56 14.87 -40.66 0.25
CA VAL A 56 16.15 -40.53 0.98
C VAL A 56 16.98 -39.36 0.43
N LEU A 57 17.03 -39.20 -0.89
CA LEU A 57 17.78 -38.10 -1.53
C LEU A 57 17.10 -36.76 -1.28
N PHE A 58 15.77 -36.72 -1.38
CA PHE A 58 14.99 -35.53 -1.08
C PHE A 58 15.21 -35.05 0.37
N HIS A 59 15.03 -35.94 1.36
CA HIS A 59 15.16 -35.58 2.76
C HIS A 59 16.59 -35.17 3.13
N ALA A 60 17.61 -35.81 2.55
CA ALA A 60 19.01 -35.44 2.81
C ALA A 60 19.30 -33.96 2.46
N GLU A 61 18.87 -33.50 1.28
CA GLU A 61 19.06 -32.10 0.87
C GLU A 61 18.11 -31.15 1.61
N HIS A 62 16.85 -31.56 1.79
CA HIS A 62 15.86 -30.76 2.51
C HIS A 62 16.30 -30.48 3.95
N ASP A 63 16.70 -31.50 4.70
CA ASP A 63 17.17 -31.37 6.07
C ASP A 63 18.45 -30.54 6.18
N SER A 64 19.32 -30.59 5.15
CA SER A 64 20.51 -29.75 5.06
C SER A 64 20.16 -28.26 4.94
N ILE A 65 19.12 -27.92 4.18
CA ILE A 65 18.60 -26.55 4.06
C ILE A 65 17.97 -26.10 5.38
N LEU A 66 17.14 -26.94 5.99
CA LEU A 66 16.51 -26.63 7.28
C LEU A 66 17.56 -26.37 8.36
N LYS A 67 18.63 -27.16 8.44
CA LYS A 67 19.73 -26.92 9.38
C LYS A 67 20.45 -25.58 9.15
N ARG A 68 20.61 -25.16 7.89
CA ARG A 68 21.18 -23.83 7.58
C ARG A 68 20.24 -22.72 8.04
N PHE A 69 18.94 -22.88 7.85
CA PHE A 69 17.93 -21.93 8.34
C PHE A 69 17.91 -21.86 9.86
N GLU A 70 17.93 -23.01 10.55
CA GLU A 70 18.01 -23.08 12.01
C GLU A 70 19.27 -22.41 12.55
N GLY A 71 20.42 -22.59 11.90
CA GLY A 71 21.67 -21.92 12.27
C GLY A 71 21.60 -20.39 12.20
N GLU A 72 20.65 -19.85 11.44
CA GLU A 72 20.39 -18.42 11.26
C GLU A 72 19.14 -17.97 12.05
N GLY A 73 18.59 -18.84 12.92
CA GLY A 73 17.41 -18.57 13.74
C GLY A 73 16.08 -18.60 12.98
N ILE A 74 16.06 -19.13 11.77
CA ILE A 74 14.85 -19.26 10.95
C ILE A 74 14.19 -20.63 11.26
N HIS A 75 13.05 -20.60 11.95
CA HIS A 75 12.30 -21.80 12.31
C HIS A 75 10.97 -21.85 11.56
N LEU A 76 10.72 -22.96 10.87
CA LEU A 76 9.44 -23.24 10.24
C LEU A 76 8.48 -23.83 11.28
N SER A 77 7.24 -23.34 11.30
CA SER A 77 6.19 -23.82 12.20
C SER A 77 5.53 -25.09 11.70
N SER A 78 5.40 -25.24 10.38
CA SER A 78 4.98 -26.47 9.73
C SER A 78 5.58 -26.60 8.32
N ILE A 79 5.63 -27.84 7.84
CA ILE A 79 6.09 -28.21 6.51
C ILE A 79 5.11 -29.24 5.93
N ASP A 80 4.44 -28.90 4.83
CA ASP A 80 3.49 -29.79 4.17
C ASP A 80 3.91 -30.11 2.73
N PHE A 81 3.99 -31.42 2.44
CA PHE A 81 4.29 -31.94 1.12
C PHE A 81 3.06 -32.55 0.47
N TYR A 82 2.68 -32.01 -0.69
CA TYR A 82 1.53 -32.48 -1.45
C TYR A 82 2.00 -33.39 -2.58
N LYS A 83 1.39 -34.58 -2.67
CA LYS A 83 1.73 -35.59 -3.68
C LYS A 83 1.03 -35.34 -5.03
N GLU A 84 -0.05 -34.57 -5.01
CA GLU A 84 -0.82 -34.19 -6.18
C GLU A 84 -0.28 -32.90 -6.78
N ASN A 85 -0.35 -32.78 -8.11
CA ASN A 85 0.07 -31.57 -8.78
C ASN A 85 -1.04 -30.52 -8.67
N HIS A 86 -0.95 -29.66 -7.65
CA HIS A 86 -1.83 -28.50 -7.52
C HIS A 86 -1.38 -27.40 -8.49
N ASN A 87 -2.33 -26.80 -9.21
CA ASN A 87 -2.02 -25.76 -10.19
C ASN A 87 -1.68 -24.42 -9.53
N SER A 88 -2.04 -24.25 -8.25
CA SER A 88 -1.79 -23.05 -7.47
C SER A 88 -1.53 -23.41 -6.01
N VAL A 89 -0.67 -22.65 -5.31
CA VAL A 89 -0.48 -22.87 -3.87
C VAL A 89 -1.78 -22.69 -3.11
N THR A 90 -2.68 -21.82 -3.57
CA THR A 90 -3.97 -21.57 -2.92
C THR A 90 -4.85 -22.82 -2.79
N GLU A 91 -4.66 -23.82 -3.66
CA GLU A 91 -5.32 -25.13 -3.54
C GLU A 91 -4.77 -26.00 -2.40
N MET A 92 -3.53 -25.73 -1.96
CA MET A 92 -2.86 -26.45 -0.87
C MET A 92 -3.21 -25.85 0.51
N LEU A 93 -3.65 -24.59 0.56
CA LEU A 93 -3.93 -23.86 1.79
C LEU A 93 -5.28 -24.11 2.52
N PRO A 94 -6.28 -24.87 2.02
CA PRO A 94 -7.58 -25.00 2.71
C PRO A 94 -7.52 -25.41 4.19
N SER A 95 -6.55 -26.25 4.59
CA SER A 95 -6.32 -26.62 5.99
C SER A 95 -5.92 -25.45 6.88
N TYR A 96 -5.32 -24.41 6.30
CA TYR A 96 -4.89 -23.18 6.96
C TYR A 96 -5.90 -22.03 6.88
N PHE A 97 -7.04 -22.20 6.21
CA PHE A 97 -8.09 -21.16 6.13
C PHE A 97 -9.05 -21.14 7.33
N SER A 98 -8.63 -21.70 8.47
CA SER A 98 -9.42 -21.72 9.71
C SER A 98 -9.57 -20.31 10.31
N LYS A 99 -10.49 -20.15 11.28
CA LYS A 99 -10.81 -18.84 11.91
C LYS A 99 -9.67 -18.24 12.75
N THR A 100 -8.55 -18.94 12.94
CA THR A 100 -7.45 -18.51 13.82
C THR A 100 -6.46 -17.56 13.15
N TYR A 101 -6.36 -17.59 11.82
CA TYR A 101 -5.39 -16.76 11.08
C TYR A 101 -5.98 -15.44 10.55
N ASP A 102 -5.18 -14.37 10.56
CA ASP A 102 -5.54 -13.10 9.94
C ASP A 102 -5.26 -13.14 8.44
N ARG A 103 -6.24 -13.64 7.68
CA ARG A 103 -6.14 -13.76 6.23
C ARG A 103 -5.78 -12.43 5.54
N SER A 104 -6.28 -11.30 6.05
CA SER A 104 -6.03 -9.98 5.44
C SER A 104 -4.58 -9.51 5.55
N GLN A 105 -3.78 -10.21 6.36
CA GLN A 105 -2.38 -9.96 6.65
C GLN A 105 -1.52 -11.24 6.48
N SER A 106 -2.03 -12.26 5.78
CA SER A 106 -1.28 -13.48 5.46
C SER A 106 -0.90 -13.49 3.98
N PHE A 107 0.28 -14.05 3.69
CA PHE A 107 0.90 -13.98 2.37
C PHE A 107 1.40 -15.35 1.93
N VAL A 108 1.45 -15.54 0.61
CA VAL A 108 2.16 -16.63 -0.04
C VAL A 108 3.34 -16.05 -0.80
N ILE A 109 4.53 -16.62 -0.64
CA ILE A 109 5.72 -16.35 -1.43
C ILE A 109 6.01 -17.58 -2.28
N GLY A 110 5.82 -17.50 -3.60
CA GLY A 110 6.28 -18.48 -4.57
C GLY A 110 6.98 -17.80 -5.75
N ASP A 111 6.71 -18.24 -6.98
CA ASP A 111 7.15 -17.54 -8.20
C ASP A 111 6.55 -16.12 -8.32
N SER A 112 5.53 -15.82 -7.51
CA SER A 112 4.96 -14.50 -7.26
C SER A 112 4.56 -14.39 -5.78
N ILE A 113 4.37 -13.17 -5.28
CA ILE A 113 3.85 -12.95 -3.91
C ILE A 113 2.36 -12.68 -4.00
N ILE A 114 1.58 -13.50 -3.31
CA ILE A 114 0.11 -13.43 -3.33
C ILE A 114 -0.36 -13.01 -1.94
N LEU A 115 -1.07 -11.89 -1.85
CA LEU A 115 -1.88 -11.58 -0.67
C LEU A 115 -3.10 -12.51 -0.66
N LEU A 116 -3.51 -12.99 0.51
CA LEU A 116 -4.69 -13.86 0.66
C LEU A 116 -5.91 -13.09 1.21
N PRO A 117 -6.55 -12.17 0.46
CA PRO A 117 -7.69 -11.42 0.98
C PRO A 117 -8.92 -12.28 1.30
N LEU A 118 -9.82 -11.68 2.08
CA LEU A 118 -10.91 -12.33 2.83
C LEU A 118 -12.09 -12.85 1.99
N ASP A 119 -12.22 -12.47 0.73
CA ASP A 119 -13.42 -12.69 -0.10
C ASP A 119 -13.22 -13.64 -1.29
N GLY A 120 -12.04 -14.25 -1.42
CA GLY A 120 -11.71 -15.13 -2.55
C GLY A 120 -11.36 -14.38 -3.84
N SER A 121 -11.33 -13.05 -3.83
CA SER A 121 -10.80 -12.24 -4.93
C SER A 121 -9.30 -12.02 -4.71
N TYR A 122 -8.44 -12.80 -5.38
CA TYR A 122 -6.99 -12.64 -5.21
C TYR A 122 -6.56 -11.27 -5.74
N THR A 123 -6.00 -10.41 -4.87
CA THR A 123 -5.22 -9.27 -5.34
C THR A 123 -3.80 -9.77 -5.56
N THR A 124 -3.47 -10.08 -6.81
CA THR A 124 -2.11 -10.43 -7.21
C THR A 124 -1.33 -9.15 -7.47
N GLU A 125 -0.30 -8.88 -6.67
CA GLU A 125 0.83 -8.13 -7.21
C GLU A 125 1.74 -9.15 -7.89
N GLU A 126 1.79 -9.12 -9.23
CA GLU A 126 2.94 -9.67 -9.93
C GLU A 126 4.15 -8.81 -9.55
N ILE A 127 4.81 -9.15 -8.44
CA ILE A 127 6.16 -8.68 -8.17
C ILE A 127 7.03 -9.38 -9.21
N ALA A 128 7.19 -8.71 -10.36
CA ALA A 128 7.89 -9.17 -11.54
C ALA A 128 9.10 -10.04 -11.20
N LEU A 129 9.00 -11.34 -11.55
CA LEU A 129 9.98 -12.40 -11.86
C LEU A 129 11.39 -12.43 -11.19
N HIS A 130 11.74 -11.55 -10.26
CA HIS A 130 12.96 -11.58 -9.44
C HIS A 130 12.74 -10.79 -8.14
N PRO A 131 12.10 -11.40 -7.12
CA PRO A 131 11.91 -10.73 -5.86
C PRO A 131 13.24 -10.59 -5.12
N SER A 132 13.66 -9.34 -4.88
CA SER A 132 14.65 -9.07 -3.84
C SER A 132 13.99 -9.37 -2.49
N TRP A 133 14.57 -10.25 -1.69
CA TRP A 133 14.08 -10.54 -0.34
C TRP A 133 14.00 -9.29 0.56
N LYS A 134 14.75 -8.22 0.24
CA LYS A 134 14.58 -6.89 0.84
C LYS A 134 13.19 -6.29 0.57
N LYS A 135 12.70 -6.40 -0.67
CA LYS A 135 11.35 -5.92 -1.05
C LYS A 135 10.27 -6.75 -0.37
N ILE A 136 10.45 -8.07 -0.29
CA ILE A 136 9.55 -8.98 0.44
C ILE A 136 9.44 -8.54 1.91
N TYR A 137 10.57 -8.42 2.59
CA TYR A 137 10.61 -8.00 3.98
C TYR A 137 9.95 -6.61 4.16
N ASN A 138 10.24 -5.65 3.29
CA ASN A 138 9.61 -4.32 3.35
C ASN A 138 8.09 -4.39 3.15
N LEU A 139 7.60 -5.21 2.21
CA LEU A 139 6.17 -5.43 1.98
C LEU A 139 5.51 -6.05 3.22
N LEU A 140 6.10 -7.10 3.79
CA LEU A 140 5.57 -7.78 4.97
C LEU A 140 5.60 -6.91 6.23
N LYS A 141 6.58 -6.01 6.32
CA LYS A 141 6.77 -5.10 7.45
C LYS A 141 5.87 -3.86 7.36
N PHE A 142 5.70 -3.29 6.17
CA PHE A 142 5.05 -1.99 5.99
C PHE A 142 3.72 -2.05 5.23
N GLY A 143 3.36 -3.20 4.67
CA GLY A 143 2.18 -3.38 3.82
C GLY A 143 2.41 -2.96 2.37
N PHE A 144 1.35 -3.04 1.56
CA PHE A 144 1.34 -2.56 0.18
C PHE A 144 1.45 -1.04 0.14
N SER A 145 2.47 -0.53 -0.56
CA SER A 145 2.56 0.89 -0.90
C SER A 145 1.70 1.25 -2.11
N GLU A 146 1.13 0.27 -2.79
CA GLU A 146 0.30 0.46 -3.97
C GLU A 146 -1.14 -0.01 -3.68
N PHE A 147 -2.12 0.71 -4.19
CA PHE A 147 -3.52 0.38 -4.04
C PHE A 147 -4.28 0.82 -5.28
N SER A 148 -5.21 0.00 -5.75
CA SER A 148 -6.16 0.38 -6.78
C SER A 148 -7.59 0.04 -6.36
N SER A 149 -8.54 0.86 -6.80
CA SER A 149 -9.96 0.60 -6.58
C SER A 149 -10.83 1.22 -7.65
N ARG A 150 -12.05 0.70 -7.75
CA ARG A 150 -13.11 1.24 -8.61
C ARG A 150 -14.34 1.46 -7.77
N ARG A 151 -14.90 2.67 -7.80
CA ARG A 151 -16.15 3.07 -7.15
C ARG A 151 -17.17 3.41 -8.23
N ILE A 152 -18.39 2.90 -8.09
CA ILE A 152 -19.49 3.16 -9.02
C ILE A 152 -20.68 3.62 -8.18
N SER A 153 -21.22 4.79 -8.48
CA SER A 153 -22.50 5.30 -8.00
C SER A 153 -23.46 5.50 -9.18
N LYS A 154 -24.63 6.11 -8.94
CA LYS A 154 -25.53 6.54 -10.02
C LYS A 154 -25.03 7.79 -10.74
N GLU A 155 -24.15 8.56 -10.10
CA GLU A 155 -23.65 9.85 -10.56
C GLU A 155 -22.26 9.70 -11.19
N THR A 156 -21.38 8.89 -10.58
CA THR A 156 -19.98 8.78 -11.00
C THR A 156 -19.47 7.35 -11.04
N GLU A 157 -18.57 7.08 -11.99
CA GLU A 157 -17.66 5.94 -11.95
C GLU A 157 -16.23 6.47 -11.82
N ILE A 158 -15.52 6.03 -10.78
CA ILE A 158 -14.14 6.44 -10.51
C ILE A 158 -13.25 5.21 -10.41
N GLN A 159 -12.19 5.20 -11.21
CA GLN A 159 -11.08 4.28 -11.09
C GLN A 159 -9.88 5.04 -10.54
N ILE A 160 -9.27 4.52 -9.49
CA ILE A 160 -8.10 5.13 -8.87
C ILE A 160 -7.00 4.09 -8.63
N SER A 161 -5.76 4.46 -8.89
CA SER A 161 -4.56 3.78 -8.44
C SER A 161 -3.64 4.77 -7.74
N ILE A 162 -2.99 4.34 -6.67
CA ILE A 162 -2.04 5.12 -5.89
C ILE A 162 -0.82 4.27 -5.57
N LYS A 163 0.38 4.84 -5.71
CA LYS A 163 1.64 4.25 -5.25
C LYS A 163 2.40 5.23 -4.37
N ILE A 164 2.45 4.95 -3.07
CA ILE A 164 3.23 5.68 -2.08
C ILE A 164 4.72 5.41 -2.31
N ASN A 165 5.56 6.45 -2.23
CA ASN A 165 6.98 6.40 -2.61
C ASN A 165 7.19 6.04 -4.10
N GLY A 166 6.30 6.56 -4.95
CA GLY A 166 6.40 6.49 -6.40
C GLY A 166 7.48 7.42 -6.97
N LYS A 167 7.44 7.59 -8.28
CA LYS A 167 8.32 8.49 -9.06
C LYS A 167 7.65 9.82 -9.41
N GLY A 168 6.40 10.04 -8.97
CA GLY A 168 5.62 11.23 -9.32
C GLY A 168 4.94 11.12 -10.68
N ILE A 169 4.60 9.88 -11.10
CA ILE A 169 3.93 9.61 -12.38
C ILE A 169 2.43 9.83 -12.22
N SER A 170 1.83 10.56 -13.16
CA SER A 170 0.39 10.79 -13.19
C SER A 170 -0.29 10.27 -14.47
N ASP A 171 -1.49 9.71 -14.32
CA ASP A 171 -2.46 9.37 -15.37
C ASP A 171 -3.85 9.82 -14.89
N ILE A 172 -4.09 11.14 -14.92
CA ILE A 172 -5.25 11.79 -14.30
C ILE A 172 -6.18 12.35 -15.37
N HIS A 173 -7.43 11.89 -15.32
CA HIS A 173 -8.51 12.25 -16.23
C HIS A 173 -9.81 12.38 -15.43
N THR A 174 -10.05 13.56 -14.85
CA THR A 174 -11.28 13.84 -14.08
C THR A 174 -12.41 14.40 -14.94
N GLY A 175 -12.08 14.90 -16.13
CA GLY A 175 -12.99 15.67 -16.98
C GLY A 175 -12.91 17.18 -16.77
N TYR A 176 -12.14 17.64 -15.75
CA TYR A 176 -11.93 19.06 -15.45
C TYR A 176 -10.44 19.38 -15.50
N GLY A 177 -10.05 20.22 -16.46
CA GLY A 177 -8.63 20.43 -16.77
C GLY A 177 -7.86 21.08 -15.62
N PHE A 178 -8.50 21.98 -14.86
CA PHE A 178 -7.86 22.60 -13.70
C PHE A 178 -7.70 21.61 -12.53
N LEU A 179 -8.67 20.72 -12.32
CA LEU A 179 -8.58 19.67 -11.30
C LEU A 179 -7.46 18.67 -11.61
N ASP A 180 -7.35 18.25 -12.88
CA ASP A 180 -6.27 17.37 -13.33
C ASP A 180 -4.90 18.00 -13.03
N HIS A 181 -4.75 19.29 -13.36
CA HIS A 181 -3.53 20.05 -13.13
C HIS A 181 -3.13 20.16 -11.64
N ILE A 182 -4.07 20.44 -10.74
CA ILE A 182 -3.76 20.58 -9.30
C ILE A 182 -3.53 19.23 -8.63
N LEU A 183 -4.17 18.15 -9.09
CA LEU A 183 -3.89 16.78 -8.61
C LEU A 183 -2.52 16.29 -9.07
N ASP A 184 -2.06 16.68 -10.27
CA ASP A 184 -0.70 16.43 -10.75
C ASP A 184 0.37 17.01 -9.81
N GLN A 185 0.11 18.16 -9.19
CA GLN A 185 1.01 18.73 -8.17
C GLN A 185 1.19 17.77 -6.99
N ILE A 186 0.17 17.01 -6.62
CA ILE A 186 0.27 16.00 -5.56
C ILE A 186 1.28 14.93 -5.96
N CYS A 187 1.22 14.39 -7.18
CA CYS A 187 2.14 13.35 -7.65
C CYS A 187 3.60 13.79 -7.54
N ILE A 188 3.91 14.95 -8.13
CA ILE A 188 5.27 15.47 -8.25
C ILE A 188 5.83 15.81 -6.86
N HIS A 189 5.08 16.55 -6.06
CA HIS A 189 5.59 17.07 -4.80
C HIS A 189 5.50 16.06 -3.65
N ALA A 190 4.59 15.08 -3.74
CA ALA A 190 4.47 14.03 -2.74
C ALA A 190 5.36 12.80 -2.98
N ASN A 191 5.97 12.67 -4.17
CA ASN A 191 6.57 11.42 -4.68
C ASN A 191 5.57 10.26 -4.63
N ILE A 192 4.39 10.47 -5.22
CA ILE A 192 3.32 9.46 -5.32
C ILE A 192 3.01 9.27 -6.79
N ASP A 193 2.80 8.03 -7.23
CA ASP A 193 2.22 7.78 -8.55
C ASP A 193 0.70 7.70 -8.41
N LEU A 194 -0.06 8.44 -9.24
CA LEU A 194 -1.53 8.43 -9.23
C LEU A 194 -2.09 8.16 -10.62
N GLY A 195 -3.02 7.21 -10.70
CA GLY A 195 -3.94 7.07 -11.83
C GLY A 195 -5.35 7.39 -11.38
N ILE A 196 -6.03 8.34 -12.03
CA ILE A 196 -7.42 8.71 -11.70
C ILE A 196 -8.21 8.81 -13.00
N LYS A 197 -9.29 8.04 -13.12
CA LYS A 197 -10.21 8.10 -14.27
C LYS A 197 -11.62 8.26 -13.77
N VAL A 198 -12.25 9.37 -14.11
CA VAL A 198 -13.61 9.72 -13.69
C VAL A 198 -14.53 9.71 -14.91
N LYS A 199 -15.69 9.09 -14.75
CA LYS A 199 -16.86 9.27 -15.61
C LYS A 199 -17.97 9.80 -14.73
N GLY A 200 -18.13 11.11 -14.71
CA GLY A 200 -19.15 11.79 -13.91
C GLY A 200 -20.34 12.26 -14.73
N ASP A 201 -21.33 12.77 -14.03
CA ASP A 201 -22.49 13.48 -14.53
C ASP A 201 -22.17 14.94 -14.87
N VAL A 202 -21.13 15.14 -15.70
CA VAL A 202 -20.55 16.45 -16.11
C VAL A 202 -21.57 17.46 -16.69
N HIS A 203 -22.80 17.01 -16.96
CA HIS A 203 -23.91 17.78 -17.50
C HIS A 203 -24.83 18.38 -16.42
N VAL A 204 -24.69 17.96 -15.16
CA VAL A 204 -25.42 18.50 -14.01
C VAL A 204 -24.61 19.65 -13.43
N ASP A 205 -23.50 19.35 -12.76
CA ASP A 205 -22.47 20.26 -12.31
C ASP A 205 -21.18 19.49 -11.96
N GLU A 206 -20.16 20.21 -11.49
CA GLU A 206 -18.86 19.71 -11.07
C GLU A 206 -18.83 19.07 -9.67
N HIS A 207 -19.90 19.21 -8.89
CA HIS A 207 -19.90 18.90 -7.47
C HIS A 207 -19.59 17.43 -7.21
N HIS A 208 -20.39 16.52 -7.79
CA HIS A 208 -20.27 15.08 -7.54
C HIS A 208 -18.92 14.54 -8.02
N SER A 209 -18.42 15.02 -9.15
CA SER A 209 -17.15 14.57 -9.71
C SER A 209 -15.97 14.97 -8.82
N ILE A 210 -15.94 16.21 -8.31
CA ILE A 210 -14.89 16.67 -7.40
C ILE A 210 -14.98 15.96 -6.05
N GLU A 211 -16.18 15.88 -5.47
CA GLU A 211 -16.41 15.22 -4.18
C GLU A 211 -16.02 13.74 -4.23
N ASP A 212 -16.55 12.99 -5.20
CA ASP A 212 -16.29 11.56 -5.29
C ASP A 212 -14.82 11.27 -5.63
N THR A 213 -14.14 12.17 -6.36
CA THR A 213 -12.68 12.07 -6.60
C THR A 213 -11.90 12.23 -5.29
N ALA A 214 -12.28 13.20 -4.45
CA ALA A 214 -11.67 13.39 -3.14
C ALA A 214 -11.88 12.18 -2.22
N ILE A 215 -13.10 11.63 -2.23
CA ILE A 215 -13.45 10.43 -1.47
C ILE A 215 -12.61 9.24 -1.95
N ALA A 216 -12.54 9.03 -3.27
CA ALA A 216 -11.76 7.94 -3.85
C ALA A 216 -10.26 8.05 -3.47
N LEU A 217 -9.70 9.26 -3.58
CA LEU A 217 -8.30 9.53 -3.21
C LEU A 217 -8.04 9.32 -1.72
N GLY A 218 -8.91 9.81 -0.84
CA GLY A 218 -8.76 9.64 0.61
C GLY A 218 -8.89 8.17 1.03
N ILE A 219 -9.81 7.41 0.44
CA ILE A 219 -9.94 5.97 0.66
C ILE A 219 -8.68 5.25 0.17
N ALA A 220 -8.18 5.58 -1.02
CA ALA A 220 -6.99 4.98 -1.60
C ALA A 220 -5.75 5.23 -0.73
N LEU A 221 -5.57 6.47 -0.27
CA LEU A 221 -4.53 6.81 0.68
C LEU A 221 -4.68 6.03 1.99
N SER A 222 -5.84 6.08 2.64
CA SER A 222 -6.09 5.35 3.90
C SER A 222 -5.78 3.86 3.78
N LYS A 223 -6.22 3.22 2.69
CA LYS A 223 -6.00 1.80 2.42
C LYS A 223 -4.55 1.45 2.08
N SER A 224 -3.77 2.37 1.50
CA SER A 224 -2.33 2.17 1.28
C SER A 224 -1.47 2.36 2.54
N LEU A 225 -2.03 2.92 3.62
CA LEU A 225 -1.30 3.22 4.88
C LEU A 225 -1.59 2.23 6.02
N LYS A 226 -1.82 0.94 5.70
CA LYS A 226 -2.24 -0.09 6.67
C LYS A 226 -1.43 -0.15 7.97
N ASP A 227 -0.10 -0.06 7.90
CA ASP A 227 0.78 0.03 9.08
C ASP A 227 1.41 1.43 9.13
N LYS A 228 1.17 2.18 10.21
CA LYS A 228 1.65 3.56 10.38
C LYS A 228 2.96 3.67 11.19
N ARG A 229 3.56 2.55 11.59
CA ARG A 229 4.81 2.54 12.35
C ARG A 229 5.97 3.14 11.56
N GLY A 230 6.79 3.93 12.25
CA GLY A 230 7.95 4.62 11.69
C GLY A 230 7.64 5.83 10.81
N MET A 231 6.37 6.20 10.61
CA MET A 231 5.99 7.39 9.83
C MET A 231 6.30 8.70 10.58
N ALA A 232 6.66 9.76 9.86
CA ALA A 232 6.89 11.07 10.47
C ALA A 232 5.62 11.72 11.04
N ARG A 233 4.43 11.31 10.55
CA ARG A 233 3.09 11.72 11.01
C ARG A 233 2.69 13.18 10.75
N TYR A 234 3.62 14.12 10.81
CA TYR A 234 3.39 15.58 10.74
C TYR A 234 4.19 16.26 9.62
N GLY A 235 3.76 17.45 9.18
CA GLY A 235 4.52 18.35 8.30
C GLY A 235 3.97 19.80 8.33
N PHE A 236 4.74 20.78 7.82
CA PHE A 236 4.35 22.21 7.82
C PHE A 236 4.99 23.08 6.70
N LEU A 237 4.24 24.12 6.29
CA LEU A 237 4.56 25.37 5.55
C LEU A 237 5.24 25.29 4.15
N LEU A 238 4.74 26.08 3.20
CA LEU A 238 5.32 26.29 1.86
C LEU A 238 5.06 27.72 1.33
N PRO A 239 6.09 28.47 0.88
CA PRO A 239 5.93 29.74 0.14
C PRO A 239 5.92 29.52 -1.39
N MET A 240 5.14 30.33 -2.12
CA MET A 240 5.13 30.37 -3.59
C MET A 240 4.73 31.77 -4.10
N ASP A 241 5.63 32.48 -4.77
CA ASP A 241 5.43 33.85 -5.27
C ASP A 241 4.89 34.81 -4.19
N ASP A 242 3.72 35.42 -4.41
CA ASP A 242 3.03 36.31 -3.48
C ASP A 242 2.25 35.56 -2.39
N ILE A 243 2.31 34.23 -2.39
CA ILE A 243 1.51 33.35 -1.52
C ILE A 243 2.35 32.72 -0.42
N LEU A 244 1.84 32.80 0.81
CA LEU A 244 2.30 31.99 1.93
C LEU A 244 1.20 31.00 2.32
N VAL A 245 1.51 29.70 2.27
CA VAL A 245 0.60 28.65 2.72
C VAL A 245 1.17 27.93 3.92
N GLN A 246 0.33 27.77 4.93
CA GLN A 246 0.53 26.88 6.06
C GLN A 246 -0.46 25.73 5.97
N VAL A 247 0.07 24.52 5.82
CA VAL A 247 -0.70 23.28 5.94
C VAL A 247 -0.17 22.51 7.14
N ALA A 248 -1.05 22.13 8.06
CA ALA A 248 -0.73 21.16 9.10
C ALA A 248 -1.56 19.89 8.89
N LEU A 249 -0.88 18.75 8.92
CA LEU A 249 -1.45 17.42 8.73
C LEU A 249 -1.16 16.54 9.94
N ASP A 250 -2.17 15.81 10.42
CA ASP A 250 -2.02 14.68 11.33
C ASP A 250 -2.73 13.44 10.77
N LEU A 251 -1.96 12.42 10.38
CA LEU A 251 -2.46 11.08 9.96
C LEU A 251 -2.89 10.21 11.15
N GLY A 252 -3.56 10.85 12.12
CA GLY A 252 -3.84 10.30 13.44
C GLY A 252 -5.10 9.43 13.56
N GLY A 253 -5.78 9.11 12.45
CA GLY A 253 -6.98 8.25 12.46
C GLY A 253 -8.28 8.94 12.86
N ARG A 254 -8.31 10.28 12.88
CA ARG A 254 -9.51 11.08 13.19
C ARG A 254 -9.65 12.17 12.15
N SER A 255 -10.88 12.40 11.69
CA SER A 255 -11.18 13.46 10.72
C SER A 255 -11.40 14.81 11.39
N ASN A 256 -10.75 15.84 10.85
CA ASN A 256 -11.13 17.23 11.07
C ASN A 256 -10.57 18.12 9.94
N LEU A 257 -11.30 19.16 9.56
CA LEU A 257 -10.82 20.19 8.64
C LEU A 257 -10.98 21.57 9.26
N ILE A 258 -9.90 22.35 9.30
CA ILE A 258 -9.91 23.79 9.54
C ILE A 258 -9.45 24.48 8.26
N TRP A 259 -10.35 25.22 7.62
CA TRP A 259 -10.08 25.93 6.38
C TRP A 259 -10.05 27.44 6.62
N LYS A 260 -8.86 28.05 6.52
CA LYS A 260 -8.65 29.52 6.55
C LYS A 260 -7.97 29.98 5.27
N ALA A 261 -8.65 29.75 4.14
CA ALA A 261 -8.21 30.22 2.83
C ALA A 261 -9.41 30.84 2.12
N ASP A 262 -9.45 32.16 2.10
CA ASP A 262 -10.52 32.92 1.46
C ASP A 262 -10.17 33.17 -0.02
N PHE A 263 -11.19 33.04 -0.87
CA PHE A 263 -11.10 33.26 -2.30
C PHE A 263 -12.05 34.38 -2.70
N GLU A 264 -11.57 35.36 -3.47
CA GLU A 264 -12.40 36.46 -3.97
C GLU A 264 -13.11 36.12 -5.28
N ARG A 265 -12.55 35.19 -6.05
CA ARG A 265 -13.17 34.69 -7.29
C ARG A 265 -14.21 33.63 -7.00
N GLU A 266 -15.29 33.65 -7.77
CA GLU A 266 -16.31 32.60 -7.75
C GLU A 266 -15.75 31.27 -8.29
N LYS A 267 -14.92 31.33 -9.35
CA LYS A 267 -14.30 30.16 -9.97
C LYS A 267 -12.81 30.39 -10.31
N ILE A 268 -12.03 29.33 -10.31
CA ILE A 268 -10.67 29.26 -10.86
C ILE A 268 -10.66 28.19 -11.94
N GLY A 269 -10.44 28.61 -13.20
CA GLY A 269 -10.69 27.74 -14.34
C GLY A 269 -12.16 27.37 -14.42
N ASP A 270 -12.44 26.08 -14.42
CA ASP A 270 -13.76 25.45 -14.44
C ASP A 270 -14.28 25.08 -13.04
N ILE A 271 -13.52 25.35 -11.97
CA ILE A 271 -13.83 24.89 -10.61
C ILE A 271 -14.30 26.06 -9.72
N PRO A 272 -15.48 25.99 -9.07
CA PRO A 272 -15.89 26.92 -8.04
C PRO A 272 -14.96 26.87 -6.84
N THR A 273 -14.66 28.03 -6.28
CA THR A 273 -13.69 28.13 -5.18
C THR A 273 -14.16 27.44 -3.90
N GLU A 274 -15.47 27.33 -3.68
CA GLU A 274 -16.04 26.55 -2.58
C GLU A 274 -15.70 25.05 -2.67
N MET A 275 -15.52 24.52 -3.88
CA MET A 275 -15.25 23.11 -4.08
C MET A 275 -13.86 22.69 -3.58
N PHE A 276 -12.92 23.62 -3.41
CA PHE A 276 -11.61 23.30 -2.83
C PHE A 276 -11.71 22.93 -1.35
N ALA A 277 -12.50 23.68 -0.57
CA ALA A 277 -12.74 23.34 0.84
C ALA A 277 -13.52 22.03 0.95
N HIS A 278 -14.52 21.82 0.08
CA HIS A 278 -15.27 20.56 0.01
C HIS A 278 -14.37 19.37 -0.35
N PHE A 279 -13.47 19.52 -1.33
CA PHE A 279 -12.50 18.48 -1.70
C PHE A 279 -11.67 18.03 -0.49
N PHE A 280 -11.05 18.97 0.24
CA PHE A 280 -10.24 18.61 1.40
C PHE A 280 -11.07 18.09 2.57
N LYS A 281 -12.33 18.53 2.70
CA LYS A 281 -13.25 18.02 3.71
C LYS A 281 -13.55 16.55 3.44
N SER A 282 -14.03 16.23 2.24
CA SER A 282 -14.37 14.88 1.81
C SER A 282 -13.15 13.96 1.85
N PHE A 283 -11.97 14.45 1.44
CA PHE A 283 -10.72 13.71 1.59
C PHE A 283 -10.41 13.40 3.07
N SER A 284 -10.45 14.40 3.96
CA SER A 284 -10.10 14.22 5.39
C SER A 284 -11.02 13.23 6.11
N ASP A 285 -12.30 13.20 5.73
CA ASP A 285 -13.32 12.35 6.33
C ASP A 285 -13.05 10.86 6.11
N VAL A 286 -12.55 10.50 4.93
CA VAL A 286 -12.30 9.11 4.58
C VAL A 286 -10.81 8.71 4.68
N ALA A 287 -9.91 9.69 4.63
CA ALA A 287 -8.50 9.50 4.98
C ALA A 287 -8.27 9.40 6.49
N TYR A 288 -9.28 9.77 7.30
CA TYR A 288 -9.22 9.84 8.76
C TYR A 288 -8.04 10.69 9.25
N CYS A 289 -7.89 11.89 8.70
CA CYS A 289 -6.81 12.81 9.03
C CYS A 289 -7.31 14.18 9.47
N ASN A 290 -6.48 14.89 10.23
CA ASN A 290 -6.74 16.28 10.59
C ASN A 290 -5.96 17.16 9.62
N LEU A 291 -6.64 18.13 9.02
CA LEU A 291 -6.08 19.09 8.08
C LEU A 291 -6.38 20.51 8.53
N HIS A 292 -5.36 21.34 8.55
CA HIS A 292 -5.48 22.77 8.83
C HIS A 292 -4.80 23.54 7.71
N PHE A 293 -5.54 24.45 7.08
CA PHE A 293 -5.04 25.34 6.04
C PHE A 293 -5.12 26.78 6.52
N GLN A 294 -4.06 27.54 6.29
CA GLN A 294 -4.04 29.00 6.38
C GLN A 294 -3.25 29.55 5.19
N THR A 295 -3.84 30.51 4.46
CA THR A 295 -3.22 31.08 3.26
C THR A 295 -3.28 32.60 3.28
N GLU A 296 -2.20 33.23 2.83
CA GLU A 296 -2.09 34.68 2.60
C GLU A 296 -1.63 34.92 1.16
N GLY A 297 -2.10 36.00 0.52
CA GLY A 297 -1.72 36.41 -0.84
C GLY A 297 -2.92 36.78 -1.71
N ASN A 298 -2.67 37.32 -2.89
CA ASN A 298 -3.71 38.01 -3.69
C ASN A 298 -4.11 37.24 -4.95
N ASN A 299 -3.17 36.51 -5.57
CA ASN A 299 -3.50 35.76 -6.77
C ASN A 299 -4.22 34.45 -6.44
N GLU A 300 -5.50 34.36 -6.81
CA GLU A 300 -6.36 33.20 -6.54
C GLU A 300 -5.84 31.88 -7.12
N HIS A 301 -5.29 31.92 -8.34
CA HIS A 301 -4.69 30.73 -8.97
C HIS A 301 -3.45 30.28 -8.21
N HIS A 302 -2.57 31.22 -7.86
CA HIS A 302 -1.37 30.91 -7.08
C HIS A 302 -1.76 30.38 -5.68
N LYS A 303 -2.81 30.93 -5.05
CA LYS A 303 -3.29 30.47 -3.74
C LYS A 303 -3.61 28.99 -3.76
N ILE A 304 -4.47 28.55 -4.67
CA ILE A 304 -4.89 27.15 -4.70
C ILE A 304 -3.76 26.20 -5.14
N GLU A 305 -2.94 26.60 -6.11
CA GLU A 305 -1.80 25.78 -6.54
C GLU A 305 -0.77 25.64 -5.41
N ALA A 306 -0.48 26.72 -4.68
CA ALA A 306 0.37 26.69 -3.51
C ALA A 306 -0.23 25.82 -2.39
N ILE A 307 -1.55 25.83 -2.18
CA ILE A 307 -2.24 24.95 -1.24
C ILE A 307 -2.01 23.48 -1.57
N PHE A 308 -2.21 23.09 -2.84
CA PHE A 308 -2.00 21.71 -3.28
C PHE A 308 -0.53 21.29 -3.19
N LYS A 309 0.41 22.16 -3.57
CA LYS A 309 1.86 21.90 -3.40
C LYS A 309 2.25 21.75 -1.94
N ALA A 310 1.75 22.64 -1.07
CA ALA A 310 2.01 22.60 0.36
C ALA A 310 1.45 21.32 0.98
N PHE A 311 0.20 20.96 0.63
CA PHE A 311 -0.41 19.71 1.05
C PHE A 311 0.41 18.50 0.59
N ALA A 312 0.82 18.46 -0.68
CA ALA A 312 1.61 17.37 -1.23
C ALA A 312 2.97 17.20 -0.52
N TYR A 313 3.64 18.31 -0.24
CA TYR A 313 4.93 18.30 0.47
C TYR A 313 4.76 17.84 1.92
N VAL A 314 3.76 18.37 2.63
CA VAL A 314 3.42 17.96 4.00
C VAL A 314 3.02 16.48 4.05
N LEU A 315 2.26 16.01 3.06
CA LEU A 315 1.90 14.61 2.91
C LEU A 315 3.16 13.74 2.74
N LYS A 316 4.10 14.09 1.86
CA LYS A 316 5.37 13.37 1.70
C LYS A 316 6.15 13.22 2.99
N ILE A 317 6.27 14.32 3.75
CA ILE A 317 6.94 14.28 5.05
C ILE A 317 6.20 13.31 5.96
N ALA A 318 4.89 13.49 6.14
CA ALA A 318 4.07 12.65 7.00
C ALA A 318 4.13 11.15 6.62
N LEU A 319 4.24 10.86 5.33
CA LEU A 319 4.36 9.51 4.76
C LEU A 319 5.77 8.90 4.85
N THR A 320 6.79 9.69 5.17
CA THR A 320 8.17 9.22 5.25
C THR A 320 8.32 8.21 6.38
N ARG A 321 8.75 7.00 6.05
CA ARG A 321 9.02 5.93 7.01
C ARG A 321 10.49 5.88 7.39
N ASN A 322 10.78 5.87 8.69
CA ASN A 322 12.09 5.52 9.22
C ASN A 322 12.16 4.01 9.44
N HIS A 323 12.88 3.30 8.56
CA HIS A 323 13.00 1.84 8.62
C HIS A 323 13.73 1.31 9.86
N ASN A 324 14.43 2.17 10.61
CA ASN A 324 15.12 1.83 11.85
C ASN A 324 14.28 2.15 13.10
N ASN A 325 13.09 2.74 12.94
CA ASN A 325 12.20 3.08 14.04
C ASN A 325 10.83 2.42 13.83
N GLU A 326 10.54 1.41 14.65
CA GLU A 326 9.30 0.64 14.59
C GLU A 326 8.21 1.19 15.52
N LEU A 327 8.49 2.28 16.24
CA LEU A 327 7.52 2.87 17.14
C LEU A 327 6.32 3.38 16.32
N LEU A 328 5.12 2.99 16.76
CA LEU A 328 3.91 3.67 16.33
C LEU A 328 3.99 5.10 16.90
N PRO A 329 3.84 6.15 16.09
CA PRO A 329 3.94 7.53 16.58
C PRO A 329 2.67 7.93 17.33
N SER A 330 2.30 7.19 18.38
CA SER A 330 1.12 7.38 19.22
C SER A 330 1.37 6.83 20.62
N THR A 331 1.10 7.64 21.64
CA THR A 331 1.19 7.21 23.05
C THR A 331 0.11 6.21 23.45
N LYS A 332 -0.93 6.04 22.62
CA LYS A 332 -2.02 5.08 22.85
C LYS A 332 -1.76 3.73 22.19
N GLU A 333 -0.64 3.58 21.48
CA GLU A 333 -0.28 2.37 20.72
C GLU A 333 -1.34 1.95 19.66
N ILE A 334 -2.25 2.87 19.31
CA ILE A 334 -3.28 2.72 18.28
C ILE A 334 -3.45 4.02 17.46
N LEU A 335 -3.71 3.91 16.14
CA LEU A 335 -3.90 4.99 15.15
C LEU A 335 -4.81 4.57 13.99
#